data_AF-A0A2T3MMV4-F1
#
_entry.id   AF-A0A2T3MMV4-F1
#
_cell.length_a   1.000
_cell.length_b   1.000
_cell.length_c   1.000
_cell.angle_alpha   90.00
_cell.angle_beta   90.00
_cell.angle_gamma   90.00
#
_symmetry.space_group_name_H-M   'P 1'
#
loop_
_entity.id
_entity.type
_entity.pdbx_description
1 polymer ?
#
loop_
_entity_poly.entity_id
_entity_poly.type
_entity_poly.pdbx_seq_one_letter_code
_entity_poly.pdbx_strand_id
1 'polypeptide(L)'
;MDSKELCASLTNLLVQNFAMEFHLRDNPILSRHFYFESKDYDFYLPFALTMESSVGSATKKVNRWLERYSSVFEAGTAYSFDADGKITVKS
;
A
#
# COMPACT_ATOMS: atom_id res chain seq x y z
N MET A 1 6.09 -2.31 15.58
CA MET A 1 5.09 -3.29 15.08
C MET A 1 5.80 -4.32 14.21
N ASP A 2 5.35 -5.58 14.19
CA ASP A 2 5.88 -6.61 13.28
C ASP A 2 5.53 -6.25 11.82
N SER A 3 6.54 -6.10 10.97
CA SER A 3 6.36 -5.76 9.57
C SER A 3 5.68 -6.88 8.77
N LYS A 4 5.84 -8.15 9.14
CA LYS A 4 5.21 -9.28 8.45
C LYS A 4 3.70 -9.28 8.68
N GLU A 5 3.27 -9.10 9.93
CA GLU A 5 1.84 -9.00 10.27
C GLU A 5 1.19 -7.78 9.61
N LEU A 6 1.90 -6.65 9.61
CA LEU A 6 1.45 -5.45 8.90
C LEU A 6 1.29 -5.72 7.40
N CYS A 7 2.32 -6.27 6.74
CA CYS A 7 2.26 -6.55 5.31
C CYS A 7 1.11 -7.51 4.96
N ALA A 8 0.89 -8.56 5.75
CA ALA A 8 -0.24 -9.47 5.53
C ALA A 8 -1.60 -8.74 5.65
N SER A 9 -1.76 -7.86 6.64
CA SER A 9 -2.98 -7.07 6.78
C SER A 9 -3.19 -6.09 5.62
N LEU A 10 -2.12 -5.46 5.14
CA LEU A 10 -2.16 -4.54 4.00
C LEU A 10 -2.44 -5.28 2.69
N THR A 11 -1.86 -6.47 2.48
CA THR A 11 -2.20 -7.33 1.32
C THR A 11 -3.69 -7.65 1.32
N ASN A 12 -4.26 -8.10 2.44
CA ASN A 12 -5.69 -8.39 2.54
C ASN A 12 -6.55 -7.16 2.26
N LEU A 13 -6.14 -5.99 2.75
CA LEU A 13 -6.84 -4.73 2.49
C LEU A 13 -6.86 -4.39 0.99
N LEU A 14 -5.73 -4.54 0.30
CA LEU A 14 -5.64 -4.28 -1.14
C LEU A 14 -6.49 -5.28 -1.93
N VAL A 15 -6.44 -6.57 -1.56
CA VAL A 15 -7.31 -7.61 -2.17
C VAL A 15 -8.79 -7.24 -2.04
N GLN A 16 -9.22 -6.74 -0.88
CA GLN A 16 -10.61 -6.34 -0.65
C GLN A 16 -11.02 -5.11 -1.46
N ASN A 17 -10.14 -4.10 -1.58
CA ASN A 17 -10.45 -2.85 -2.27
C ASN A 17 -10.46 -2.99 -3.79
N PHE A 18 -9.63 -3.87 -4.34
CA PHE A 18 -9.44 -3.99 -5.79
C PHE A 18 -9.92 -5.34 -6.37
N ALA A 19 -10.44 -6.23 -5.52
CA ALA A 19 -10.96 -7.55 -5.90
C ALA A 19 -9.97 -8.40 -6.72
N MET A 20 -8.68 -8.35 -6.37
CA MET A 20 -7.61 -9.10 -7.05
C MET A 20 -6.46 -9.47 -6.13
N GLU A 21 -5.61 -10.40 -6.56
CA GLU A 21 -4.45 -10.85 -5.79
C GLU A 21 -3.32 -9.81 -5.78
N PHE A 22 -2.72 -9.62 -4.61
CA PHE A 22 -1.52 -8.80 -4.42
C PHE A 22 -0.39 -9.63 -3.80
N HIS A 23 0.83 -9.40 -4.27
CA HIS A 23 2.04 -10.03 -3.75
C HIS A 23 2.98 -8.98 -3.18
N LEU A 24 3.47 -9.21 -1.95
CA LEU A 24 4.58 -8.44 -1.43
C LEU A 24 5.85 -8.83 -2.18
N ARG A 25 6.56 -7.85 -2.72
CA ARG A 25 7.82 -8.03 -3.44
C ARG A 25 8.96 -7.33 -2.71
N ASP A 26 10.15 -7.88 -2.86
CA ASP A 26 11.36 -7.17 -2.47
C ASP A 26 11.55 -5.97 -3.38
N ASN A 27 11.81 -4.81 -2.79
CA ASN A 27 12.01 -3.57 -3.53
C ASN A 27 13.47 -3.09 -3.41
N PRO A 28 14.30 -3.32 -4.43
CA PRO A 28 15.69 -2.86 -4.42
C PRO A 28 15.84 -1.35 -4.67
N ILE A 29 14.80 -0.65 -5.14
CA ILE A 29 14.89 0.75 -5.61
C ILE A 29 14.40 1.74 -4.54
N LEU A 30 13.37 1.38 -3.78
CA LEU A 30 12.82 2.23 -2.71
C LEU A 30 12.83 1.51 -1.37
N SER A 31 13.99 1.49 -0.72
CA SER A 31 14.19 0.89 0.61
C SER A 31 13.28 1.45 1.72
N ARG A 32 12.52 2.52 1.44
CA ARG A 32 11.58 3.16 2.36
C ARG A 32 10.11 2.83 2.09
N HIS A 33 9.81 1.90 1.17
CA HIS A 33 8.44 1.45 0.92
C HIS A 33 8.31 -0.08 0.91
N PHE A 34 7.16 -0.58 1.35
CA PHE A 34 6.67 -1.90 1.03
C PHE A 34 6.11 -1.87 -0.39
N TYR A 35 6.48 -2.85 -1.23
CA TYR A 35 6.02 -2.96 -2.61
C TYR A 35 5.01 -4.11 -2.73
N PHE A 36 3.78 -3.77 -3.09
CA PHE A 36 2.69 -4.70 -3.37
C PHE A 36 2.38 -4.65 -4.86
N GLU A 37 2.56 -5.77 -5.53
CA GLU A 37 2.35 -5.94 -6.97
C GLU A 37 1.08 -6.75 -7.22
N SER A 38 0.28 -6.36 -8.19
CA SER A 38 -0.82 -7.14 -8.74
C SER A 38 -0.76 -7.14 -10.26
N LYS A 39 -1.75 -7.76 -10.92
CA LYS A 39 -1.84 -7.74 -12.38
C LYS A 39 -2.02 -6.32 -12.95
N ASP A 40 -2.81 -5.50 -12.25
CA ASP A 40 -3.28 -4.21 -12.77
C ASP A 40 -2.77 -3.00 -11.95
N TYR A 41 -2.20 -3.21 -10.77
CA TYR A 41 -1.77 -2.14 -9.89
C TYR A 41 -0.49 -2.48 -9.14
N ASP A 42 0.37 -1.48 -9.00
CA ASP A 42 1.51 -1.51 -8.08
C ASP A 42 1.32 -0.48 -6.98
N PHE A 43 1.47 -0.89 -5.72
CA PHE A 43 1.42 0.00 -4.57
C PHE A 43 2.73 0.02 -3.82
N TYR A 44 3.26 1.23 -3.62
CA TYR A 44 4.41 1.51 -2.76
C TYR A 44 3.89 2.21 -1.50
N LEU A 45 3.74 1.45 -0.40
CA LEU A 45 3.28 1.97 0.88
C LEU A 45 4.48 2.29 1.78
N PRO A 46 4.48 3.42 2.51
CA PRO A 46 5.67 3.88 3.21
C PRO A 46 5.99 2.99 4.43
N PHE A 47 7.27 2.68 4.63
CA PHE A 47 7.74 1.95 5.81
C PHE A 47 7.38 2.65 7.13
N ALA A 48 7.14 3.96 7.11
CA ALA A 48 6.66 4.74 8.24
C ALA A 48 5.35 4.21 8.85
N LEU A 49 4.57 3.41 8.12
CA LEU A 49 3.40 2.70 8.67
C LEU A 49 3.77 1.78 9.84
N THR A 50 5.02 1.31 9.93
CA THR A 50 5.51 0.52 11.08
C THR A 50 5.58 1.30 12.39
N MET A 51 5.53 2.63 12.32
CA MET A 51 5.52 3.54 13.47
C MET A 51 4.13 3.77 14.06
N GLU A 52 3.07 3.30 13.38
CA GLU A 52 1.71 3.34 13.94
C GLU A 52 1.59 2.47 15.19
N SER A 53 0.63 2.81 16.05
CA SER A 53 0.45 2.16 17.35
C SER A 53 0.05 0.68 17.26
N SER A 54 -0.52 0.25 16.13
CA SER A 54 -0.97 -1.13 15.89
C SER A 54 -1.18 -1.42 14.41
N VAL A 55 -1.27 -2.70 14.05
CA VAL A 55 -1.60 -3.15 12.69
C VAL A 55 -2.94 -2.58 12.26
N GLY A 56 -3.95 -2.65 13.13
CA GLY A 56 -5.27 -2.08 12.87
C GLY A 56 -5.24 -0.56 12.61
N SER A 57 -4.41 0.21 13.33
CA SER A 57 -4.24 1.66 13.09
C SER A 57 -3.65 1.92 11.70
N ALA A 58 -2.58 1.22 11.35
CA ALA A 58 -1.93 1.35 10.04
C ALA A 58 -2.86 0.95 8.89
N THR A 59 -3.52 -0.20 9.00
CA THR A 59 -4.47 -0.68 7.98
C THR A 59 -5.63 0.29 7.81
N LYS A 60 -6.22 0.82 8.90
CA LYS A 60 -7.26 1.84 8.83
C LYS A 60 -6.76 3.15 8.22
N LYS A 61 -5.50 3.52 8.45
CA LYS A 61 -4.89 4.70 7.85
C LYS A 61 -4.72 4.53 6.34
N VAL A 62 -4.20 3.38 5.88
CA VAL A 62 -4.10 3.07 4.45
C VAL A 62 -5.47 3.00 3.79
N ASN A 63 -6.47 2.37 4.42
CA ASN A 63 -7.83 2.32 3.86
C ASN A 63 -8.40 3.73 3.60
N ARG A 64 -8.22 4.65 4.56
CA ARG A 64 -8.63 6.06 4.38
C ARG A 64 -7.90 6.76 3.23
N TRP A 65 -6.65 6.38 2.96
CA TRP A 65 -5.92 6.90 1.81
C TRP A 65 -6.47 6.35 0.50
N LEU A 66 -6.74 5.04 0.42
CA LEU A 66 -7.35 4.42 -0.75
C LEU A 66 -8.73 5.03 -1.05
N GLU A 67 -9.59 5.16 -0.05
CA GLU A 67 -10.90 5.80 -0.19
C GLU A 67 -10.79 7.23 -0.73
N ARG A 68 -9.84 8.02 -0.21
CA ARG A 68 -9.60 9.41 -0.62
C ARG A 68 -9.24 9.53 -2.11
N TYR A 69 -8.49 8.58 -2.66
CA TYR A 69 -8.02 8.63 -4.06
C TYR A 69 -8.71 7.58 -4.94
N SER A 70 -9.85 7.05 -4.52
CA SER A 70 -10.57 5.99 -5.25
C SER A 70 -10.86 6.34 -6.71
N SER A 71 -11.08 7.62 -7.03
CA SER A 71 -11.32 8.11 -8.40
C SER A 71 -10.06 8.28 -9.25
N VAL A 72 -8.87 8.06 -8.69
CA VAL A 72 -7.56 8.27 -9.36
C VAL A 72 -6.91 6.94 -9.75
N PHE A 73 -7.42 5.82 -9.23
CA PHE A 73 -6.88 4.51 -9.56
C PHE A 73 -7.33 4.06 -10.96
N GLU A 74 -6.33 3.78 -11.79
CA GLU A 74 -6.46 3.34 -13.17
C GLU A 74 -5.61 2.07 -13.33
N ALA A 75 -6.17 1.09 -14.02
CA ALA A 75 -5.47 -0.17 -14.28
C ALA A 75 -4.18 0.07 -15.09
N GLY A 76 -3.17 -0.76 -14.84
CA GLY A 76 -1.83 -0.66 -15.44
C GLY A 76 -0.95 0.42 -14.82
N THR A 77 -1.29 0.94 -13.63
CA THR A 77 -0.61 2.10 -13.04
C THR A 77 0.04 1.79 -11.70
N ALA A 78 1.20 2.42 -11.46
CA ALA A 78 1.93 2.33 -10.20
C ALA A 78 1.72 3.56 -9.31
N TYR A 79 1.46 3.34 -8.03
CA TYR A 79 1.12 4.37 -7.05
C TYR A 79 2.03 4.35 -5.83
N SER A 80 2.61 5.49 -5.48
CA SER A 80 3.46 5.64 -4.30
C SER A 80 2.83 6.57 -3.29
N PHE A 81 2.70 6.11 -2.04
CA PHE A 81 2.23 6.92 -0.92
C PHE A 81 3.40 7.38 -0.06
N ASP A 82 3.43 8.66 0.30
CA ASP A 82 4.32 9.15 1.35
C ASP A 82 3.73 8.91 2.75
N ALA A 83 4.48 9.28 3.80
CA ALA A 83 4.08 9.07 5.20
C ALA A 83 2.78 9.83 5.60
N ASP A 84 2.43 10.88 4.86
CA ASP A 84 1.22 11.70 5.06
C ASP A 84 0.03 11.19 4.22
N GLY A 85 0.27 10.22 3.33
CA GLY A 85 -0.71 9.69 2.41
C GLY A 85 -0.95 10.58 1.20
N LYS A 86 0.04 11.35 0.75
CA LYS A 86 0.02 11.94 -0.59
C LYS A 86 0.44 10.88 -1.59
N ILE A 87 -0.27 10.83 -2.70
CA ILE A 87 -0.04 9.86 -3.77
C ILE A 87 0.78 10.49 -4.89
N THR A 88 1.76 9.76 -5.41
CA THR A 88 2.46 10.05 -6.65
C THR A 88 2.21 8.91 -7.62
N VAL A 89 1.76 9.25 -8.83
CA VAL A 89 1.62 8.30 -9.93
C VAL A 89 2.98 8.10 -10.58
N LYS A 90 3.40 6.85 -10.72
CA LYS A 90 4.62 6.47 -11.44
C LYS A 90 4.22 5.96 -12.81
N SER A 91 4.72 6.65 -13.84
CA SER A 91 4.61 6.29 -15.26
C SER A 91 5.72 5.34 -15.67
#